data_AF-A0A9X3MMN8-F1
#
_entry.id   AF-A0A9X3MMN8-F1
#
_cell.length_a   1.000
_cell.length_b   1.000
_cell.length_c   1.000
_cell.angle_alpha   90.00
_cell.angle_beta   90.00
_cell.angle_gamma   90.00
#
_symmetry.space_group_name_H-M   'P 1'
#
loop_
_entity.id
_entity.type
_entity.pdbx_description
1 polymer ?
#
loop_
_entity_poly.entity_id
_entity_poly.type
_entity_poly.pdbx_seq_one_letter_code
_entity_poly.pdbx_strand_id
1 'polypeptide(L)'
;MPLVTLGYLIAQKLHACTDHSIPEWANDRARDLVDVLLVRRRLADTELAEVRQACVEIFRLREKHAWPPTITVLPAWPQLYRAEVAKIPGFTPTDVDHAADDVAALIAQIDTATD
;
A
#
# COMPACT_ATOMS: atom_id res chain seq x y z
N MET A 1 17.01 -18.43 3.56
CA MET A 1 16.65 -17.14 2.92
C MET A 1 16.07 -16.26 4.01
N PRO A 2 16.51 -15.01 4.19
CA PRO A 2 15.79 -14.09 5.06
C PRO A 2 14.45 -13.79 4.38
N LEU A 3 13.35 -14.11 5.06
CA LEU A 3 12.02 -13.65 4.65
C LEU A 3 11.98 -12.14 4.90
N VAL A 4 11.63 -11.37 3.89
CA VAL A 4 11.24 -9.96 4.08
C VAL A 4 10.08 -9.97 5.09
N THR A 5 10.20 -9.22 6.20
CA THR A 5 9.10 -9.15 7.18
C THR A 5 7.89 -8.48 6.53
N LEU A 6 6.67 -8.78 7.01
CA LEU A 6 5.44 -8.25 6.41
C LEU A 6 5.41 -6.70 6.40
N GLY A 7 6.07 -6.05 7.37
CA GLY A 7 6.23 -4.59 7.40
C GLY A 7 7.02 -4.03 6.22
N TYR A 8 8.17 -4.63 5.87
CA TYR A 8 8.92 -4.19 4.69
C TYR A 8 8.17 -4.46 3.38
N LEU A 9 7.38 -5.53 3.31
CA LEU A 9 6.54 -5.80 2.14
C LEU A 9 5.49 -4.69 1.96
N ILE A 10 4.76 -4.33 3.03
CA ILE A 10 3.81 -3.20 3.00
C ILE A 10 4.51 -1.92 2.62
N ALA A 11 5.63 -1.60 3.26
CA ALA A 11 6.39 -0.37 3.00
C ALA A 11 6.79 -0.22 1.52
N GLN A 12 7.29 -1.30 0.91
CA GLN A 12 7.65 -1.30 -0.51
C GLN A 12 6.45 -1.13 -1.43
N LYS A 13 5.31 -1.75 -1.11
CA LYS A 13 4.08 -1.63 -1.91
C LYS A 13 3.48 -0.24 -1.83
N LEU A 14 3.34 0.29 -0.62
CA LEU A 14 2.86 1.65 -0.39
C LEU A 14 3.74 2.67 -1.10
N HIS A 15 5.07 2.56 -0.98
CA HIS A 15 5.97 3.42 -1.72
C HIS A 15 5.75 3.31 -3.22
N ALA A 16 5.68 2.08 -3.77
CA ALA A 16 5.58 1.87 -5.20
C ALA A 16 4.24 2.36 -5.80
N CYS A 17 3.11 2.16 -5.13
CA CYS A 17 1.81 2.60 -5.65
C CYS A 17 1.55 4.10 -5.47
N THR A 18 2.29 4.77 -4.60
CA THR A 18 2.19 6.23 -4.37
C THR A 18 3.31 7.03 -5.04
N ASP A 19 4.28 6.35 -5.67
CA ASP A 19 5.32 6.99 -6.47
C ASP A 19 4.74 7.45 -7.82
N HIS A 20 4.55 8.76 -7.93
CA HIS A 20 4.15 9.45 -9.16
C HIS A 20 5.25 10.40 -9.67
N SER A 21 6.51 10.11 -9.33
CA SER A 21 7.65 10.98 -9.63
C SER A 21 8.01 11.10 -11.11
N ILE A 22 7.46 10.23 -11.98
CA ILE A 22 7.68 10.23 -13.42
C ILE A 22 6.37 10.63 -14.13
N PRO A 23 6.19 11.90 -14.53
CA PRO A 23 4.94 12.40 -15.12
C PRO A 23 4.55 11.71 -16.43
N GLU A 24 5.53 11.25 -17.20
CA GLU A 24 5.33 10.61 -18.51
C GLU A 24 4.75 9.20 -18.38
N TRP A 25 4.87 8.57 -17.20
CA TRP A 25 4.45 7.20 -16.96
C TRP A 25 3.38 7.14 -15.87
N ALA A 26 2.15 6.93 -16.30
CA ALA A 26 1.06 6.65 -15.38
C ALA A 26 1.37 5.36 -14.59
N ASN A 27 1.40 5.49 -13.27
CA ASN A 27 1.61 4.36 -12.38
C ASN A 27 0.47 3.35 -12.57
N ASP A 28 0.78 2.09 -12.89
CA ASP A 28 -0.21 1.03 -13.18
C ASP A 28 -0.43 0.08 -11.99
N ARG A 29 0.09 0.44 -10.81
CA ARG A 29 0.22 -0.46 -9.67
C ARG A 29 -1.02 -0.54 -8.78
N ALA A 30 -2.21 -0.47 -9.38
CA ALA A 30 -3.48 -0.65 -8.67
C ALA A 30 -3.53 -1.97 -7.86
N ARG A 31 -2.83 -3.01 -8.35
CA ARG A 31 -2.71 -4.31 -7.67
C ARG A 31 -2.09 -4.23 -6.26
N ASP A 32 -1.24 -3.23 -6.01
CA ASP A 32 -0.57 -3.12 -4.71
C ASP A 32 -1.57 -2.73 -3.60
N LEU A 33 -2.71 -2.10 -3.93
CA LEU A 33 -3.80 -1.90 -2.96
C LEU A 33 -4.36 -3.24 -2.46
N VAL A 34 -4.63 -4.18 -3.38
CA VAL A 34 -5.10 -5.53 -3.04
C VAL A 34 -4.08 -6.24 -2.16
N ASP A 35 -2.82 -6.23 -2.57
CA ASP A 35 -1.74 -6.89 -1.85
C ASP A 35 -1.55 -6.31 -0.43
N VAL A 36 -1.60 -4.98 -0.27
CA VAL A 36 -1.53 -4.32 1.05
C VAL A 36 -2.69 -4.74 1.94
N LEU A 37 -3.92 -4.74 1.42
CA LEU A 37 -5.10 -5.13 2.20
C LEU A 37 -5.09 -6.62 2.58
N LEU A 38 -4.59 -7.49 1.71
CA LEU A 38 -4.38 -8.92 2.02
C LEU A 38 -3.36 -9.10 3.14
N VAL A 39 -2.26 -8.35 3.13
CA VAL A 39 -1.23 -8.43 4.17
C VAL A 39 -1.72 -7.81 5.48
N ARG A 40 -2.45 -6.68 5.44
CA ARG A 40 -3.07 -6.07 6.63
C ARG A 40 -3.96 -7.06 7.38
N ARG A 41 -4.73 -7.91 6.69
CA ARG A 41 -5.55 -8.96 7.32
C ARG A 41 -4.76 -10.00 8.11
N ARG A 42 -3.43 -10.07 7.92
CA ARG A 42 -2.54 -10.98 8.63
C ARG A 42 -1.76 -10.30 9.76
N LEU A 43 -1.83 -8.98 9.86
CA LEU A 43 -1.15 -8.21 10.89
C LEU A 43 -2.05 -7.97 12.09
N ALA A 44 -1.52 -8.23 13.27
CA ALA A 44 -2.04 -7.74 14.53
C ALA A 44 -1.75 -6.24 14.69
N ASP A 45 -2.59 -5.53 15.42
CA ASP A 45 -2.40 -4.10 15.65
C ASP A 45 -1.11 -3.79 16.43
N THR A 46 -0.63 -4.74 17.24
CA THR A 46 0.65 -4.67 17.95
C THR A 46 1.86 -4.66 17.01
N GLU A 47 1.71 -5.07 15.75
CA GLU A 47 2.79 -5.09 14.75
C GLU A 47 2.89 -3.76 13.97
N LEU A 48 1.95 -2.83 14.15
CA LEU A 48 1.90 -1.59 13.35
C LEU A 48 3.08 -0.65 13.61
N ALA A 49 3.66 -0.67 14.82
CA ALA A 49 4.83 0.14 15.12
C ALA A 49 6.06 -0.31 14.31
N GLU A 50 6.28 -1.63 14.16
CA GLU A 50 7.34 -2.18 13.30
C GLU A 50 7.08 -1.86 11.82
N VAL A 51 5.81 -1.95 11.38
CA VAL A 51 5.42 -1.57 10.01
C VAL A 51 5.72 -0.08 9.76
N ARG A 52 5.47 0.79 10.74
CA ARG A 52 5.78 2.22 10.65
C ARG A 52 7.27 2.47 10.48
N GLN A 53 8.11 1.80 11.29
CA GLN A 53 9.56 1.91 11.17
C GLN A 53 10.04 1.51 9.76
N ALA A 54 9.54 0.39 9.23
CA ALA A 54 9.85 -0.07 7.88
C ALA A 54 9.38 0.92 6.79
N CYS A 55 8.18 1.52 6.95
CA CYS A 55 7.65 2.52 6.03
C CYS A 55 8.52 3.79 6.01
N VAL A 56 8.83 4.36 7.18
CA VAL A 56 9.69 5.55 7.29
C VAL A 56 11.07 5.28 6.69
N GLU A 57 11.64 4.11 6.96
CA GLU A 57 12.93 3.73 6.40
C GLU A 57 12.91 3.61 4.88
N ILE A 58 11.95 2.87 4.30
CA ILE A 58 11.86 2.67 2.84
C ILE A 58 11.67 3.99 2.12
N PHE A 59 10.76 4.85 2.61
CA PHE A 59 10.52 6.15 1.99
C PHE A 59 11.77 7.04 2.05
N ARG A 60 12.45 7.07 3.20
CA ARG A 60 13.73 7.80 3.35
C ARG A 60 14.81 7.26 2.42
N LEU A 61 14.98 5.95 2.32
CA LEU A 61 16.03 5.33 1.50
C LEU A 61 15.78 5.47 -0.01
N ARG A 62 14.52 5.55 -0.44
CA ARG A 62 14.16 5.70 -1.85
C ARG A 62 14.21 7.15 -2.32
N GLU A 63 13.99 8.11 -1.43
CA GLU A 63 14.14 9.56 -1.67
C GLU A 63 13.36 10.08 -2.89
N LYS A 64 12.13 9.59 -3.08
CA LYS A 64 11.25 10.06 -4.16
C LYS A 64 10.10 10.92 -3.69
N HIS A 65 9.50 10.53 -2.56
CA HIS A 65 8.43 11.24 -1.88
C HIS A 65 8.42 10.86 -0.40
N ALA A 66 7.75 11.67 0.43
CA ALA A 66 7.80 11.54 1.87
C ALA A 66 6.74 10.56 2.43
N TRP A 67 7.05 9.99 3.59
CA TRP A 67 6.06 9.35 4.45
C TRP A 67 5.37 10.41 5.35
N PRO A 68 4.06 10.32 5.64
CA PRO A 68 3.10 9.39 5.04
C PRO A 68 2.67 9.85 3.63
N PRO A 69 2.50 8.93 2.67
CA PRO A 69 2.02 9.27 1.35
C PRO A 69 0.50 9.50 1.33
N THR A 70 0.02 10.13 0.26
CA THR A 70 -1.41 10.16 -0.10
C THR A 70 -1.68 9.18 -1.23
N ILE A 71 -2.78 8.43 -1.15
CA ILE A 71 -3.23 7.56 -2.24
C ILE A 71 -3.95 8.41 -3.29
N THR A 72 -3.54 8.32 -4.54
CA THR A 72 -4.23 8.94 -5.68
C THR A 72 -4.64 7.85 -6.66
N VAL A 73 -5.96 7.64 -6.83
CA VAL A 73 -6.48 6.70 -7.82
C VAL A 73 -6.31 7.29 -9.22
N LEU A 74 -5.52 6.63 -10.06
CA LEU A 74 -5.28 7.08 -11.43
C LEU A 74 -6.34 6.53 -12.41
N PRO A 75 -6.58 7.18 -13.56
CA PRO A 75 -7.66 6.82 -14.48
C PRO A 75 -7.68 5.35 -14.95
N ALA A 76 -6.52 4.70 -15.05
CA ALA A 76 -6.42 3.28 -15.45
C ALA A 76 -6.70 2.30 -14.30
N TRP A 77 -6.62 2.75 -13.05
CA TRP A 77 -6.69 1.88 -11.88
C TRP A 77 -8.02 1.16 -11.71
N PRO A 78 -9.21 1.74 -11.96
CA PRO A 78 -10.48 1.01 -11.80
C PRO A 78 -10.54 -0.28 -12.62
N GLN A 79 -10.00 -0.27 -13.85
CA GLN A 79 -9.95 -1.46 -14.71
C GLN A 79 -8.90 -2.46 -14.23
N LEU A 80 -7.69 -1.98 -13.91
CA LEU A 80 -6.58 -2.81 -13.45
C LEU A 80 -6.92 -3.49 -12.11
N TYR A 81 -7.44 -2.74 -11.15
CA TYR A 81 -7.87 -3.23 -9.85
C TYR A 81 -8.94 -4.32 -9.97
N ARG A 82 -9.99 -4.08 -10.78
CA ARG A 82 -11.05 -5.07 -11.00
C ARG A 82 -10.51 -6.38 -11.58
N ALA A 83 -9.55 -6.30 -12.51
CA ALA A 83 -8.90 -7.46 -13.08
C ALA A 83 -8.11 -8.27 -12.04
N GLU A 84 -7.49 -7.60 -11.06
CA GLU A 84 -6.79 -8.27 -9.96
C GLU A 84 -7.76 -8.90 -8.95
N VAL A 85 -8.80 -8.17 -8.52
CA VAL A 85 -9.82 -8.69 -7.60
C VAL A 85 -10.52 -9.92 -8.16
N ALA A 86 -10.78 -9.96 -9.47
CA ALA A 86 -11.41 -11.11 -10.13
C ALA A 86 -10.61 -12.42 -9.98
N LYS A 87 -9.30 -12.35 -9.69
CA LYS A 87 -8.44 -13.51 -9.44
C LYS A 87 -8.56 -14.07 -8.01
N ILE A 88 -9.21 -13.33 -7.11
CA ILE A 88 -9.26 -13.64 -5.67
C ILE A 88 -10.73 -13.74 -5.21
N PRO A 89 -11.32 -14.94 -5.24
CA PRO A 89 -12.70 -15.14 -4.81
C PRO A 89 -12.94 -14.67 -3.37
N GLY A 90 -14.02 -13.90 -3.16
CA GLY A 90 -14.41 -13.40 -1.85
C GLY A 90 -13.60 -12.20 -1.35
N PHE A 91 -12.70 -11.63 -2.17
CA PHE A 91 -12.01 -10.40 -1.81
C PHE A 91 -12.96 -9.19 -1.87
N THR A 92 -12.90 -8.36 -0.83
CA THR A 92 -13.52 -7.05 -0.73
C THR A 92 -12.45 -6.03 -0.28
N PRO A 93 -12.52 -4.76 -0.68
CA PRO A 93 -13.53 -4.13 -1.55
C PRO A 93 -13.35 -4.48 -3.04
N THR A 94 -14.43 -4.37 -3.82
CA THR A 94 -14.45 -4.74 -5.26
C THR A 94 -14.23 -3.56 -6.21
N ASP A 95 -14.38 -2.33 -5.72
CA ASP A 95 -14.00 -1.10 -6.42
C ASP A 95 -12.72 -0.50 -5.82
N VAL A 96 -12.03 0.27 -6.65
CA VAL A 96 -10.70 0.79 -6.31
C VAL A 96 -10.76 1.99 -5.36
N ASP A 97 -11.88 2.72 -5.34
CA ASP A 97 -12.02 3.93 -4.52
C ASP A 97 -12.16 3.54 -3.05
N HIS A 98 -13.02 2.57 -2.73
CA HIS A 98 -13.08 2.00 -1.37
C HIS A 98 -11.76 1.33 -0.98
N ALA A 99 -11.06 0.69 -1.92
CA ALA A 99 -9.73 0.12 -1.65
C ALA A 99 -8.70 1.20 -1.29
N ALA A 100 -8.74 2.32 -2.00
CA ALA A 100 -7.90 3.47 -1.73
C ALA A 100 -8.21 4.08 -0.36
N ASP A 101 -9.50 4.20 0.00
CA ASP A 101 -9.94 4.68 1.30
C ASP A 101 -9.47 3.75 2.44
N ASP A 102 -9.63 2.43 2.28
CA ASP A 102 -9.16 1.44 3.25
C ASP A 102 -7.63 1.50 3.43
N VAL A 103 -6.88 1.67 2.33
CA VAL A 103 -5.42 1.82 2.37
C VAL A 103 -5.01 3.16 2.97
N ALA A 104 -5.74 4.25 2.70
CA ALA A 104 -5.49 5.55 3.30
C ALA A 104 -5.73 5.52 4.82
N ALA A 105 -6.80 4.87 5.27
CA ALA A 105 -7.06 4.64 6.68
C ALA A 105 -5.96 3.79 7.34
N LEU A 106 -5.45 2.77 6.64
CA LEU A 106 -4.32 1.99 7.10
C LEU A 106 -3.03 2.82 7.21
N ILE A 107 -2.73 3.68 6.23
CA ILE A 107 -1.57 4.59 6.29
C ILE A 107 -1.66 5.47 7.53
N ALA A 108 -2.84 6.04 7.81
CA ALA A 108 -3.06 6.86 9.00
C ALA A 108 -2.85 6.05 10.30
N GLN A 109 -3.38 4.82 10.37
CA GLN A 109 -3.16 3.93 11.52
C GLN A 109 -1.68 3.64 11.74
N ILE A 110 -0.95 3.26 10.68
CA ILE A 110 0.50 3.01 10.73
C ILE A 110 1.24 4.27 11.18
N ASP A 111 0.91 5.44 10.66
CA ASP A 111 1.63 6.67 11.01
C ASP A 111 1.46 7.07 12.49
N THR A 112 0.29 6.78 13.06
CA THR A 112 0.02 7.04 14.49
C THR A 112 0.53 5.94 15.43
N ALA A 113 1.00 4.81 14.91
CA ALA A 113 1.48 3.71 15.75
C ALA A 113 2.79 4.10 16.45
N THR A 114 2.76 4.10 17.79
CA THR A 114 3.94 4.29 18.64
C THR A 114 4.27 2.98 19.35
N ASP A 115 5.55 2.77 19.64
CA ASP A 115 6.04 1.69 20.51
C ASP A 115 5.49 1.81 21.94
#